data_AF-A0A9E3F608-F1
#
_entry.id   AF-A0A9E3F608-F1
#
_cell.length_a   1.000
_cell.length_b   1.000
_cell.length_c   1.000
_cell.angle_alpha   90.00
_cell.angle_beta   90.00
_cell.angle_gamma   90.00
#
_symmetry.space_group_name_H-M   'P 1'
#
loop_
_entity.id
_entity.type
_entity.pdbx_description
1 polymer ?
#
loop_
_entity_poly.entity_id
_entity_poly.type
_entity_poly.pdbx_seq_one_letter_code
_entity_poly.pdbx_strand_id
1 'polypeptide(L)'
;MTATLTDTFTSHEPAAAQRGREEPCCLITEVGLDALQNALIVPDEIGPEADDPDMAEDPKDGAECPCGDSEAQSGASPEVFVPDTRPKADWVLGKIADARARAARIREHAERMAAECEREAEHWQWKYGPALQDFARRELANGRKKSLTLYNGVIGFRTRPAGVAVTDDAAALSWARENAPAAVVERLDRRALGEALTQSGEVVPFAQFTPSEEVFYIK
;
A
#
# COMPACT_ATOMS: atom_id res chain seq x y z
N MET A 1 14.75 79.50 -2.02
CA MET A 1 14.58 78.91 -0.67
C MET A 1 14.00 77.52 -0.84
N THR A 2 14.88 76.52 -0.90
CA THR A 2 14.59 75.11 -1.16
C THR A 2 14.29 74.40 0.15
N ALA A 3 13.05 73.97 0.36
CA ALA A 3 12.64 73.17 1.50
C ALA A 3 12.67 71.68 1.11
N THR A 4 13.62 70.94 1.68
CA THR A 4 13.73 69.49 1.59
C THR A 4 12.87 68.85 2.68
N LEU A 5 11.74 68.26 2.29
CA LEU A 5 10.93 67.37 3.13
C LEU A 5 11.61 66.00 3.16
N THR A 6 12.06 65.60 4.34
CA THR A 6 12.54 64.23 4.62
C THR A 6 11.37 63.45 5.22
N ASP A 7 10.84 62.52 4.43
CA ASP A 7 9.74 61.64 4.81
C ASP A 7 10.32 60.34 5.39
N THR A 8 10.30 60.23 6.71
CA THR A 8 10.70 59.01 7.44
C THR A 8 9.57 58.00 7.41
N PHE A 9 9.60 57.13 6.40
CA PHE A 9 8.73 55.97 6.29
C PHE A 9 9.15 54.92 7.34
N THR A 10 8.42 54.87 8.46
CA THR A 10 8.61 53.82 9.48
C THR A 10 7.85 52.58 9.04
N SER A 11 8.59 51.59 8.51
CA SER A 11 8.05 50.26 8.20
C SER A 11 7.58 49.58 9.49
N HIS A 12 6.26 49.47 9.64
CA HIS A 12 5.64 48.67 10.69
C HIS A 12 5.62 47.21 10.22
N GLU A 13 6.53 46.41 10.77
CA GLU A 13 6.63 44.97 10.55
C GLU A 13 5.41 44.27 11.17
N PRO A 14 4.53 43.61 10.39
CA PRO A 14 3.39 42.92 10.96
C PRO A 14 3.85 41.63 11.63
N ALA A 15 3.57 41.52 12.93
CA ALA A 15 3.79 40.33 13.74
C ALA A 15 3.22 39.09 13.05
N ALA A 16 4.11 38.14 12.73
CA ALA A 16 3.78 36.84 12.19
C ALA A 16 2.86 36.08 13.17
N ALA A 17 1.56 36.12 12.91
CA ALA A 17 0.58 35.27 13.54
C ALA A 17 0.95 33.81 13.23
N GLN A 18 1.41 33.10 14.27
CA GLN A 18 1.60 31.66 14.28
C GLN A 18 0.25 31.00 14.01
N ARG A 19 -0.07 30.76 12.74
CA ARG A 19 -1.14 29.84 12.36
C ARG A 19 -0.65 28.46 12.74
N GLY A 20 -1.24 27.90 13.79
CA GLY A 20 -1.11 26.49 14.11
C GLY A 20 -1.28 25.69 12.83
N ARG A 21 -0.27 24.90 12.49
CA ARG A 21 -0.39 23.84 11.50
C ARG A 21 -1.48 22.90 12.03
N GLU A 22 -2.70 23.08 11.55
CA GLU A 22 -3.67 21.99 11.52
C GLU A 22 -3.04 20.93 10.60
N GLU A 23 -2.37 19.98 11.23
CA GLU A 23 -1.90 18.78 10.55
C GLU A 23 -3.13 18.13 9.90
N PRO A 24 -3.08 17.82 8.59
CA PRO A 24 -4.16 17.09 7.96
C PRO A 24 -4.30 15.73 8.66
N CYS A 25 -5.36 15.59 9.45
CA CYS A 25 -5.77 14.40 10.20
C CYS A 25 -6.19 13.20 9.31
N CYS A 26 -5.63 13.11 8.11
CA CYS A 26 -5.86 12.04 7.15
C CYS A 26 -4.53 11.55 6.58
N LEU A 27 -3.48 11.45 7.41
CA LEU A 27 -2.51 10.38 7.22
C LEU A 27 -3.24 9.08 7.58
N ILE A 28 -4.05 8.59 6.63
CA ILE A 28 -4.02 7.16 6.36
C ILE A 28 -2.61 6.97 5.85
N THR A 29 -1.66 6.84 6.77
CA THR A 29 -0.35 6.27 6.49
C THR A 29 -0.66 5.04 5.68
N GLU A 30 -0.04 4.92 4.52
CA GLU A 30 0.17 3.65 3.88
C GLU A 30 0.64 2.71 4.99
N VAL A 31 -0.30 1.96 5.57
CA VAL A 31 0.03 0.86 6.45
C VAL A 31 0.78 -0.04 5.51
N GLY A 32 2.10 -0.01 5.63
CA GLY A 32 3.01 -0.60 4.66
C GLY A 32 2.46 -1.94 4.25
N LEU A 33 2.26 -2.11 2.94
CA LEU A 33 1.82 -3.37 2.35
C LEU A 33 2.75 -4.52 2.78
N ASP A 34 3.98 -4.18 3.20
CA ASP A 34 4.99 -5.09 3.77
C ASP A 34 4.65 -5.60 5.19
N ALA A 35 3.84 -4.88 5.98
CA ALA A 35 3.41 -5.35 7.31
C ALA A 35 2.22 -6.34 7.25
N LEU A 36 1.48 -6.39 6.14
CA LEU A 36 0.42 -7.38 5.92
C LEU A 36 0.92 -8.70 5.33
N GLN A 37 2.16 -8.76 4.82
CA GLN A 37 2.74 -10.02 4.32
C GLN A 37 2.99 -11.06 5.43
N ASN A 38 3.01 -10.66 6.70
CA ASN A 38 3.26 -11.55 7.83
C ASN A 38 1.98 -11.98 8.61
N ALA A 39 0.79 -11.55 8.18
CA ALA A 39 -0.47 -11.88 8.85
C ALA A 39 -1.37 -12.87 8.07
N LEU A 40 -0.99 -13.27 6.86
CA LEU A 40 -1.67 -14.33 6.10
C LEU A 40 -1.01 -15.69 6.33
N ILE A 41 -0.92 -16.11 7.59
CA ILE A 41 -1.05 -17.54 7.89
C ILE A 41 -2.54 -17.80 7.81
N VAL A 42 -3.03 -18.03 6.59
CA VAL A 42 -4.36 -18.61 6.40
C VAL A 42 -4.23 -20.03 6.97
N PRO A 43 -4.95 -20.41 8.05
CA PRO A 43 -5.02 -21.81 8.42
C PRO A 43 -5.60 -22.57 7.23
N ASP A 44 -4.83 -23.54 6.74
CA ASP A 44 -5.17 -24.49 5.68
C ASP A 44 -6.23 -25.47 6.18
N GLU A 45 -7.39 -24.93 6.60
CA GLU A 45 -8.53 -25.66 7.14
C GLU A 45 -9.80 -25.16 6.42
N ILE A 46 -9.78 -25.14 5.09
CA ILE A 46 -11.01 -25.38 4.34
C ILE A 46 -11.24 -26.89 4.42
N GLY A 47 -11.86 -27.30 5.52
CA GLY A 47 -12.46 -28.63 5.61
C GLY A 47 -13.42 -28.82 4.43
N PRO A 48 -13.51 -30.03 3.88
CA PRO A 48 -14.44 -30.32 2.78
C PRO A 48 -15.84 -29.88 3.18
N GLU A 49 -16.51 -29.13 2.30
CA GLU A 49 -17.94 -28.82 2.38
C GLU A 49 -18.67 -30.11 2.77
N ALA A 50 -19.30 -30.09 3.94
CA ALA A 50 -20.33 -31.05 4.23
C ALA A 50 -21.44 -30.79 3.22
N ASP A 51 -21.50 -31.63 2.19
CA ASP A 51 -22.75 -31.94 1.53
C ASP A 51 -23.76 -32.21 2.66
N ASP A 52 -24.77 -31.35 2.79
CA ASP A 52 -25.99 -31.67 3.53
C ASP A 52 -26.80 -32.60 2.61
N PRO A 53 -26.79 -33.94 2.82
CA PRO A 53 -27.63 -34.83 2.07
C PRO A 53 -29.09 -34.58 2.46
N ASP A 54 -29.91 -34.30 1.46
CA ASP A 54 -31.33 -34.51 1.57
C ASP A 54 -31.59 -35.95 2.05
N MET A 55 -32.45 -36.03 3.03
CA MET A 55 -32.76 -37.20 3.82
C MET A 55 -33.54 -38.19 2.96
N ALA A 56 -32.86 -39.22 2.46
CA ALA A 56 -33.52 -40.39 1.87
C ALA A 56 -32.77 -41.68 2.23
N GLU A 57 -33.05 -42.13 3.46
CA GLU A 57 -33.09 -43.51 3.98
C GLU A 57 -31.93 -44.50 3.72
N ASP A 58 -31.52 -45.12 4.84
CA ASP A 58 -30.52 -46.18 5.01
C ASP A 58 -30.58 -47.34 3.99
N PRO A 59 -29.39 -47.87 3.62
CA PRO A 59 -29.17 -49.30 3.73
C PRO A 59 -28.05 -49.58 4.74
N LYS A 60 -28.47 -50.09 5.90
CA LYS A 60 -27.63 -50.86 6.82
C LYS A 60 -27.02 -52.05 6.07
N ASP A 61 -25.76 -51.98 5.70
CA ASP A 61 -24.95 -53.18 5.45
C ASP A 61 -23.53 -52.93 5.94
N GLY A 62 -23.10 -53.80 6.87
CA GLY A 62 -21.87 -53.69 7.62
C GLY A 62 -20.62 -53.77 6.76
N ALA A 63 -20.16 -52.62 6.29
CA ALA A 63 -18.79 -52.42 5.87
C ALA A 63 -17.94 -52.33 7.14
N GLU A 64 -17.31 -53.43 7.50
CA GLU A 64 -16.23 -53.51 8.48
C GLU A 64 -15.27 -52.34 8.21
N CYS A 65 -15.30 -51.35 9.10
CA CYS A 65 -14.34 -50.25 9.06
C CYS A 65 -12.97 -50.92 9.21
N PRO A 66 -12.06 -50.82 8.22
CA PRO A 66 -10.72 -51.35 8.36
C PRO A 66 -9.96 -50.39 9.28
N CYS A 67 -10.26 -50.42 10.57
CA CYS A 67 -9.37 -49.98 11.63
C CYS A 67 -8.19 -50.96 11.69
N GLY A 68 -7.46 -51.02 10.58
CA GLY A 68 -6.17 -51.68 10.46
C GLY A 68 -5.22 -51.00 11.44
N ASP A 69 -4.56 -51.85 12.21
CA ASP A 69 -3.63 -51.51 13.27
C ASP A 69 -2.69 -50.38 12.82
N SER A 70 -2.87 -49.20 13.43
CA SER A 70 -1.93 -48.11 13.28
C SER A 70 -0.64 -48.52 13.98
N GLU A 71 0.27 -49.13 13.22
CA GLU A 71 1.62 -49.39 13.66
C GLU A 71 2.21 -48.08 14.18
N ALA A 72 2.41 -48.03 15.50
CA ALA A 72 2.97 -46.91 16.21
C ALA A 72 4.35 -46.60 15.59
N GLN A 73 4.40 -45.59 14.72
CA GLN A 73 5.65 -45.10 14.15
C GLN A 73 6.51 -44.59 15.30
N SER A 74 7.55 -45.37 15.61
CA SER A 74 8.55 -45.12 16.64
C SER A 74 9.08 -43.68 16.54
N GLY A 75 8.95 -42.92 17.63
CA GLY A 75 9.27 -41.49 17.74
C GLY A 75 10.76 -41.15 17.71
N ALA A 76 11.46 -41.56 16.65
CA ALA A 76 12.77 -41.01 16.35
C ALA A 76 12.60 -39.52 16.01
N SER A 77 13.16 -38.62 16.83
CA SER A 77 13.17 -37.20 16.52
C SER A 77 13.84 -37.00 15.15
N PRO A 78 13.20 -36.30 14.21
CA PRO A 78 13.74 -36.16 12.86
C PRO A 78 15.11 -35.48 12.94
N GLU A 79 16.11 -36.11 12.33
CA GLU A 79 17.44 -35.54 12.18
C GLU A 79 17.35 -34.18 11.47
N VAL A 80 18.07 -33.18 11.97
CA VAL A 80 18.05 -31.81 11.43
C VAL A 80 18.70 -31.80 10.04
N PHE A 81 17.94 -31.40 9.01
CA PHE A 81 18.45 -31.32 7.64
C PHE A 81 19.45 -30.16 7.47
N VAL A 82 20.68 -30.47 7.05
CA VAL A 82 21.73 -29.49 6.72
C VAL A 82 22.18 -29.67 5.25
N PRO A 83 22.15 -28.61 4.40
CA PRO A 83 22.57 -28.68 3.00
C PRO A 83 24.09 -28.59 2.86
N ASP A 84 24.78 -29.65 3.27
CA ASP A 84 26.24 -29.80 3.26
C ASP A 84 26.81 -30.24 1.88
N THR A 85 25.95 -30.70 0.98
CA THR A 85 26.34 -31.24 -0.33
C THR A 85 25.61 -30.52 -1.45
N ARG A 86 26.24 -30.44 -2.62
CA ARG A 86 25.67 -29.80 -3.80
C ARG A 86 24.25 -30.29 -4.15
N PRO A 87 23.93 -31.59 -4.13
CA PRO A 87 22.56 -32.06 -4.38
C PRO A 87 21.55 -31.60 -3.32
N LYS A 88 21.94 -31.55 -2.03
CA LYS A 88 21.06 -31.04 -0.97
C LYS A 88 20.82 -29.53 -1.14
N ALA A 89 21.84 -28.75 -1.51
CA ALA A 89 21.69 -27.33 -1.78
C ALA A 89 20.78 -27.09 -3.01
N ASP A 90 20.97 -27.84 -4.09
CA ASP A 90 20.13 -27.78 -5.30
C ASP A 90 18.66 -28.11 -4.97
N TRP A 91 18.42 -29.12 -4.15
CA TRP A 91 17.09 -29.44 -3.65
C TRP A 91 16.46 -28.28 -2.87
N VAL A 92 17.20 -27.61 -1.97
CA VAL A 92 16.71 -26.42 -1.24
C VAL A 92 16.38 -25.29 -2.22
N LEU A 93 17.23 -25.03 -3.21
CA LEU A 93 16.97 -24.03 -4.23
C LEU A 93 15.69 -24.36 -5.03
N GLY A 94 15.47 -25.64 -5.36
CA GLY A 94 14.22 -26.11 -5.96
C GLY A 94 13.00 -25.81 -5.08
N LYS A 95 13.08 -26.04 -3.77
CA LYS A 95 12.00 -25.70 -2.83
C LYS A 95 11.73 -24.20 -2.74
N ILE A 96 12.78 -23.38 -2.75
CA ILE A 96 12.64 -21.91 -2.77
C ILE A 96 11.97 -21.47 -4.08
N ALA A 97 12.39 -22.03 -5.22
CA ALA A 97 11.80 -21.74 -6.52
C ALA A 97 10.32 -22.13 -6.58
N ASP A 98 9.97 -23.32 -6.10
CA ASP A 98 8.58 -23.82 -6.01
C ASP A 98 7.71 -22.90 -5.14
N ALA A 99 8.23 -22.48 -3.98
CA ALA A 99 7.54 -21.57 -3.07
C ALA A 99 7.31 -20.20 -3.70
N ARG A 100 8.34 -19.63 -4.36
CA ARG A 100 8.22 -18.36 -5.10
C ARG A 100 7.21 -18.46 -6.23
N ALA A 101 7.21 -19.55 -7.00
CA ALA A 101 6.26 -19.77 -8.08
C ALA A 101 4.82 -19.91 -7.56
N ARG A 102 4.63 -20.60 -6.42
CA ARG A 102 3.33 -20.70 -5.75
C ARG A 102 2.84 -19.32 -5.28
N ALA A 103 3.71 -18.55 -4.61
CA ALA A 103 3.38 -17.20 -4.18
C ALA A 103 2.99 -16.29 -5.35
N ALA A 104 3.71 -16.38 -6.48
CA ALA A 104 3.37 -15.62 -7.69
C ALA A 104 1.97 -15.95 -8.21
N ARG A 105 1.59 -17.23 -8.30
CA ARG A 105 0.24 -17.65 -8.73
C ARG A 105 -0.85 -17.17 -7.79
N ILE A 106 -0.61 -17.22 -6.47
CA ILE A 106 -1.55 -16.72 -5.46
C ILE A 106 -1.76 -15.21 -5.64
N ARG A 107 -0.68 -14.43 -5.83
CA ARG A 107 -0.79 -12.99 -6.08
C ARG A 107 -1.56 -12.67 -7.36
N GLU A 108 -1.23 -13.33 -8.46
CA GLU A 108 -1.93 -13.15 -9.73
C GLU A 108 -3.43 -13.44 -9.58
N HIS A 109 -3.78 -14.53 -8.87
CA HIS A 109 -5.16 -14.85 -8.59
C HIS A 109 -5.84 -13.79 -7.72
N ALA A 110 -5.18 -13.33 -6.65
CA ALA A 110 -5.70 -12.31 -5.76
C ALA A 110 -5.91 -10.96 -6.47
N GLU A 111 -4.97 -10.55 -7.32
CA GLU A 111 -5.07 -9.35 -8.15
C GLU A 111 -6.26 -9.43 -9.11
N ARG A 112 -6.48 -10.59 -9.73
CA ARG A 112 -7.64 -10.82 -10.61
C ARG A 112 -8.96 -10.71 -9.85
N MET A 113 -9.06 -11.32 -8.67
CA MET A 113 -10.25 -11.26 -7.81
C MET A 113 -10.51 -9.83 -7.33
N ALA A 114 -9.47 -9.12 -6.90
CA ALA A 114 -9.57 -7.71 -6.49
C ALA A 114 -10.10 -6.84 -7.64
N ALA A 115 -9.54 -7.00 -8.84
CA ALA A 115 -10.00 -6.27 -10.02
C ALA A 115 -11.44 -6.62 -10.41
N GLU A 116 -11.90 -7.85 -10.16
CA GLU A 116 -13.30 -8.24 -10.37
C GLU A 116 -14.24 -7.56 -9.38
N CYS A 117 -13.91 -7.59 -8.08
CA CYS A 117 -14.67 -6.88 -7.05
C CYS A 117 -14.72 -5.37 -7.32
N GLU A 118 -13.62 -4.75 -7.78
CA GLU A 118 -13.59 -3.34 -8.17
C GLU A 118 -14.53 -3.05 -9.36
N ARG A 119 -14.46 -3.86 -10.43
CA ARG A 119 -15.39 -3.73 -11.57
C ARG A 119 -16.84 -3.89 -11.15
N GLU A 120 -17.14 -4.81 -10.23
CA GLU A 120 -18.48 -4.98 -9.70
C GLU A 120 -18.92 -3.75 -8.90
N ALA A 121 -18.07 -3.22 -8.03
CA ALA A 121 -18.35 -2.00 -7.28
C ALA A 121 -18.61 -0.80 -8.23
N GLU A 122 -17.78 -0.65 -9.26
CA GLU A 122 -17.96 0.35 -10.32
C GLU A 122 -19.28 0.15 -11.08
N HIS A 123 -19.67 -1.10 -11.39
CA HIS A 123 -20.94 -1.41 -12.02
C HIS A 123 -22.12 -0.95 -11.17
N TRP A 124 -22.13 -1.27 -9.87
CA TRP A 124 -23.18 -0.85 -8.95
C TRP A 124 -23.19 0.68 -8.79
N GLN A 125 -22.03 1.33 -8.74
CA GLN A 125 -21.92 2.78 -8.68
C GLN A 125 -22.43 3.45 -9.95
N TRP A 126 -22.10 2.93 -11.14
CA TRP A 126 -22.59 3.44 -12.41
C TRP A 126 -24.12 3.30 -12.51
N LYS A 127 -24.65 2.13 -12.14
CA LYS A 127 -26.07 1.79 -12.25
C LYS A 127 -26.95 2.56 -11.25
N TYR A 128 -26.51 2.70 -10.00
CA TYR A 128 -27.32 3.28 -8.91
C TYR A 128 -26.80 4.61 -8.36
N GLY A 129 -25.63 5.08 -8.79
CA GLY A 129 -25.02 6.32 -8.32
C GLY A 129 -25.93 7.56 -8.45
N PRO A 130 -26.59 7.80 -9.59
CA PRO A 130 -27.52 8.93 -9.72
C PRO A 130 -28.70 8.86 -8.74
N ALA A 131 -29.30 7.67 -8.59
CA ALA A 131 -30.42 7.48 -7.65
C ALA A 131 -29.99 7.67 -6.19
N LEU A 132 -28.80 7.18 -5.82
CA LEU A 132 -28.21 7.41 -4.49
C LEU A 132 -27.89 8.89 -4.26
N GLN A 133 -27.45 9.61 -5.31
CA GLN A 133 -27.20 11.04 -5.22
C GLN A 133 -28.51 11.81 -4.97
N ASP A 134 -29.58 11.50 -5.68
CA ASP A 134 -30.89 12.13 -5.49
C ASP A 134 -31.46 11.83 -4.10
N PHE A 135 -31.31 10.57 -3.64
CA PHE A 135 -31.64 10.18 -2.28
C PHE A 135 -30.84 11.01 -1.25
N ALA A 136 -29.52 11.10 -1.41
CA ALA A 136 -28.67 11.91 -0.53
C ALA A 136 -29.07 13.40 -0.54
N ARG A 137 -29.43 13.97 -1.70
CA ARG A 137 -29.91 15.36 -1.79
C ARG A 137 -31.19 15.56 -0.99
N ARG A 138 -32.15 14.63 -1.08
CA ARG A 138 -33.43 14.71 -0.35
C ARG A 138 -33.23 14.62 1.17
N GLU A 139 -32.46 13.64 1.63
CA GLU A 139 -32.21 13.43 3.06
C GLU A 139 -31.39 14.57 3.68
N LEU A 140 -30.43 15.11 2.94
CA LEU A 140 -29.57 16.20 3.42
C LEU A 140 -30.16 17.60 3.19
N ALA A 141 -31.28 17.75 2.46
CA ALA A 141 -31.87 19.06 2.15
C ALA A 141 -32.26 19.87 3.39
N ASN A 142 -32.68 19.20 4.47
CA ASN A 142 -33.16 19.84 5.69
C ASN A 142 -32.09 19.89 6.81
N GLY A 143 -30.89 19.36 6.54
CA GLY A 143 -29.86 19.17 7.56
C GLY A 143 -28.68 20.14 7.45
N ARG A 144 -28.08 20.50 8.59
CA ARG A 144 -26.73 21.11 8.63
C ARG A 144 -25.62 20.10 8.27
N LYS A 145 -25.92 18.80 8.26
CA LYS A 145 -24.96 17.71 8.01
C LYS A 145 -24.74 17.53 6.50
N LYS A 146 -23.51 17.24 6.09
CA LYS A 146 -23.13 16.97 4.68
C LYS A 146 -23.03 15.48 4.34
N SER A 147 -23.27 14.59 5.31
CA SER A 147 -23.14 13.14 5.18
C SER A 147 -24.24 12.40 5.94
N LEU A 148 -24.61 11.24 5.41
CA LEU A 148 -25.58 10.30 5.94
C LEU A 148 -24.90 8.92 6.11
N THR A 149 -24.92 8.39 7.34
CA THR A 149 -24.41 7.05 7.66
C THR A 149 -25.52 6.02 7.46
N LEU A 150 -25.23 4.97 6.69
CA LEU A 150 -26.09 3.82 6.42
C LEU A 150 -25.43 2.56 7.01
N TYR A 151 -26.15 1.43 6.98
CA TYR A 151 -25.64 0.17 7.53
C TYR A 151 -24.33 -0.30 6.85
N ASN A 152 -24.23 -0.14 5.53
CA ASN A 152 -23.09 -0.62 4.73
C ASN A 152 -22.10 0.50 4.33
N GLY A 153 -22.22 1.72 4.87
CA GLY A 153 -21.30 2.80 4.49
C GLY A 153 -21.83 4.20 4.75
N VAL A 154 -21.19 5.19 4.13
CA VAL A 154 -21.52 6.60 4.29
C VAL A 154 -21.65 7.26 2.92
N ILE A 155 -22.75 7.98 2.70
CA ILE A 155 -22.94 8.81 1.51
C ILE A 155 -22.95 10.29 1.89
N GLY A 156 -22.44 11.17 1.04
CA GLY A 156 -22.40 12.58 1.35
C GLY A 156 -21.75 13.44 0.27
N PHE A 157 -21.90 14.75 0.41
CA PHE A 157 -21.31 15.72 -0.50
C PHE A 157 -20.04 16.31 0.11
N ARG A 158 -18.92 16.14 -0.59
CA ARG A 158 -17.65 16.80 -0.24
C ARG A 158 -17.36 17.91 -1.23
N THR A 159 -16.99 19.07 -0.70
CA THR A 159 -16.44 20.16 -1.50
C THR A 159 -14.99 19.81 -1.81
N ARG A 160 -14.65 19.62 -3.09
CA ARG A 160 -13.25 19.56 -3.51
C ARG A 160 -12.73 21.00 -3.64
N PRO A 161 -11.55 21.32 -3.09
CA PRO A 161 -10.95 22.63 -3.32
C PRO A 161 -10.68 22.82 -4.82
N ALA A 162 -10.67 24.07 -5.27
CA ALA A 162 -10.27 24.37 -6.64
C ALA A 162 -8.82 23.88 -6.85
N GLY A 163 -8.63 23.02 -7.86
CA GLY A 163 -7.32 22.58 -8.31
C GLY A 163 -6.80 23.48 -9.42
N VAL A 164 -5.47 23.63 -9.50
CA VAL A 164 -4.81 24.28 -10.64
C VAL A 164 -4.40 23.18 -11.61
N ALA A 165 -4.92 23.23 -12.84
CA ALA A 165 -4.46 22.37 -13.93
C ALA A 165 -3.31 23.08 -14.66
N VAL A 166 -2.12 22.47 -14.64
CA VAL A 166 -0.95 22.96 -15.38
C VAL A 166 -1.02 22.40 -16.79
N THR A 167 -1.00 23.27 -17.80
CA THR A 167 -1.07 22.88 -19.21
C THR A 167 0.32 22.80 -19.86
N ASP A 168 1.30 23.53 -19.34
CA ASP A 168 2.69 23.54 -19.79
C ASP A 168 3.61 23.50 -18.57
N ASP A 169 4.20 22.33 -18.34
CA ASP A 169 5.06 22.07 -17.19
C ASP A 169 6.36 22.90 -17.24
N ALA A 170 6.90 23.17 -18.43
CA ALA A 170 8.16 23.90 -18.56
C ALA A 170 7.97 25.37 -18.19
N ALA A 171 6.92 25.99 -18.72
CA ALA A 171 6.55 27.36 -18.37
C ALA A 171 6.17 27.49 -16.89
N ALA A 172 5.38 26.55 -16.36
CA ALA A 172 4.99 26.53 -14.96
C ALA A 172 6.18 26.38 -14.01
N LEU A 173 7.15 25.53 -14.37
CA LEU A 173 8.34 25.31 -13.56
C LEU A 173 9.27 26.53 -13.59
N SER A 174 9.44 27.17 -14.75
CA SER A 174 10.19 28.44 -14.85
C SER A 174 9.54 29.53 -13.99
N TRP A 175 8.22 29.69 -14.12
CA TRP A 175 7.47 30.66 -13.32
C TRP A 175 7.53 30.34 -11.82
N ALA A 176 7.43 29.05 -11.44
CA ALA A 176 7.49 28.62 -10.05
C ALA A 176 8.87 28.87 -9.43
N ARG A 177 9.96 28.67 -10.17
CA ARG A 177 11.33 28.99 -9.68
C ARG A 177 11.47 30.47 -9.32
N GLU A 178 10.85 31.36 -10.10
CA GLU A 178 10.94 32.81 -9.89
C GLU A 178 9.96 33.34 -8.83
N ASN A 179 8.71 32.86 -8.86
CA ASN A 179 7.61 33.47 -8.10
C ASN A 179 7.21 32.67 -6.86
N ALA A 180 7.43 31.35 -6.86
CA ALA A 180 7.00 30.45 -5.80
C ALA A 180 8.00 29.29 -5.60
N PRO A 181 9.25 29.57 -5.18
CA PRO A 181 10.30 28.55 -5.10
C PRO A 181 9.94 27.40 -4.14
N ALA A 182 9.10 27.64 -3.13
CA ALA A 182 8.58 26.62 -2.23
C ALA A 182 7.66 25.58 -2.92
N ALA A 183 7.14 25.87 -4.11
CA ALA A 183 6.34 24.94 -4.91
C ALA A 183 7.22 23.97 -5.73
N VAL A 184 8.52 24.24 -5.84
CA VAL A 184 9.47 23.41 -6.59
C VAL A 184 10.19 22.46 -5.64
N VAL A 185 10.05 21.15 -5.87
CA VAL A 185 10.79 20.12 -5.13
C VAL A 185 11.98 19.67 -5.97
N GLU A 186 13.17 20.13 -5.61
CA GLU A 186 14.41 19.68 -6.25
C GLU A 186 14.86 18.35 -5.62
N ARG A 187 15.11 17.33 -6.44
CA ARG A 187 15.65 16.04 -6.00
C ARG A 187 17.09 15.89 -6.49
N LEU A 188 17.98 15.58 -5.55
CA LEU A 188 19.36 15.23 -5.85
C LEU A 188 19.43 13.84 -6.48
N ASP A 189 20.05 13.74 -7.65
CA ASP A 189 20.37 12.45 -8.26
C ASP A 189 21.54 11.80 -7.51
N ARG A 190 21.20 10.86 -6.62
CA ARG A 190 22.18 10.13 -5.81
C ARG A 190 23.11 9.27 -6.65
N ARG A 191 22.66 8.79 -7.80
CA ARG A 191 23.48 7.94 -8.68
C ARG A 191 24.55 8.78 -9.36
N ALA A 192 24.14 9.88 -9.99
CA ALA A 192 25.09 10.81 -10.61
C ALA A 192 26.09 11.37 -9.60
N LEU A 193 25.63 11.68 -8.38
CA LEU A 193 26.52 12.08 -7.29
C LEU A 193 27.49 10.95 -6.90
N GLY A 194 27.01 9.72 -6.72
CA GLY A 194 27.86 8.58 -6.38
C GLY A 194 28.93 8.28 -7.43
N GLU A 195 28.57 8.35 -8.72
CA GLU A 195 29.51 8.23 -9.85
C GLU A 195 30.57 9.34 -9.80
N ALA A 196 30.16 10.59 -9.58
CA ALA A 196 31.08 11.73 -9.45
C ALA A 196 32.03 11.59 -8.26
N LEU A 197 31.54 11.14 -7.09
CA LEU A 197 32.35 10.92 -5.89
C LEU A 197 33.34 9.77 -6.07
N THR A 198 32.93 8.70 -6.75
CA THR A 198 33.80 7.56 -7.06
C THR A 198 34.92 7.97 -8.02
N GLN A 199 34.62 8.86 -8.98
CA GLN A 199 35.60 9.37 -9.93
C GLN A 199 36.56 10.40 -9.32
N SER A 200 36.06 11.29 -8.44
CA SER A 200 36.88 12.32 -7.80
C SER A 200 37.74 11.79 -6.66
N GLY A 201 37.29 10.73 -5.98
CA GLY A 201 37.93 10.23 -4.76
C GLY A 201 37.83 11.19 -3.56
N GLU A 202 37.04 12.26 -3.68
CA GLU A 202 36.87 13.27 -2.63
C GLU A 202 35.79 12.83 -1.64
N VAL A 203 36.14 12.81 -0.36
CA VAL A 203 35.17 12.54 0.72
C VAL A 203 34.41 13.82 1.02
N VAL A 204 33.17 13.91 0.53
CA VAL A 204 32.29 15.03 0.86
C VAL A 204 31.78 14.92 2.30
N PRO A 205 31.73 16.04 3.06
CA PRO A 205 31.41 16.01 4.49
C PRO A 205 29.98 15.54 4.81
N PHE A 206 29.11 15.46 3.81
CA PHE A 206 27.71 15.05 3.94
C PHE A 206 27.41 13.63 3.42
N ALA A 207 28.41 12.86 2.97
CA ALA A 207 28.21 11.49 2.51
C ALA A 207 29.01 10.50 3.36
N GLN A 208 28.33 9.41 3.76
CA GLN A 208 28.98 8.26 4.37
C GLN A 208 29.28 7.24 3.27
N PHE A 209 30.55 6.85 3.14
CA PHE A 209 30.96 5.80 2.21
C PHE A 209 30.87 4.44 2.90
N THR A 210 29.98 3.59 2.40
CA THR A 210 29.92 2.17 2.79
C THR A 210 30.79 1.38 1.79
N PRO A 211 31.82 0.66 2.23
CA PRO A 211 32.65 -0.13 1.34
C PRO A 211 31.84 -1.23 0.65
N SER A 212 32.32 -1.69 -0.51
CA SER A 212 31.70 -2.82 -1.20
C SER A 212 31.89 -4.09 -0.37
N GLU A 213 30.79 -4.69 0.08
CA GLU A 213 30.78 -5.98 0.77
C GLU A 213 30.21 -7.06 -0.15
N GLU A 214 30.75 -8.27 -0.06
CA GLU A 214 30.19 -9.43 -0.74
C GLU A 214 28.94 -9.89 0.01
N VAL A 215 27.77 -9.71 -0.62
CA VAL A 215 26.48 -10.13 -0.07
C VAL A 215 26.05 -11.45 -0.69
N PHE A 216 25.76 -12.45 0.15
CA PHE A 216 25.15 -13.70 -0.31
C PHE A 216 23.73 -13.45 -0.86
N TYR A 217 23.44 -13.97 -2.05
CA TYR A 217 22.14 -13.81 -2.70
C TYR A 217 21.66 -15.11 -3.33
N ILE A 218 20.32 -15.28 -3.39
CA ILE A 218 19.64 -16.37 -4.11
C ILE A 218 18.73 -15.71 -5.13
N LYS A 219 19.10 -15.83 -6.41
CA LYS A 219 18.33 -15.26 -7.53
C LYS A 219 17.13 -16.14 -7.85
#